data_AF-A8N3V1-F1
#
_entry.id   AF-A8N3V1-F1
#
_cell.length_a   1.000
_cell.length_b   1.000
_cell.length_c   1.000
_cell.angle_alpha   90.00
_cell.angle_beta   90.00
_cell.angle_gamma   90.00
#
_symmetry.space_group_name_H-M   'P 1'
#
loop_
_entity.id
_entity.type
_entity.pdbx_description
1 polymer ?
#
loop_
_entity_poly.entity_id
_entity_poly.type
_entity_poly.pdbx_seq_one_letter_code
_entity_poly.pdbx_strand_id
1 'polypeptide(L)'
;MFPSSPSLAIWILALFTASAVNARPENWGKTKTEPAWTRPHEVSSSLAPADPSVQPPVETPVLPPSGSSPLPPAESPVQPPASPSIPVSAGSSSSFAPPRPTNLTPGVKNPKRGLAFAASKSPMDIHNANQTASLISWQYNWANIPPAYLATSNIPFVPMQWGSGAIDNFVDAVRAQGAEVVLGFNEPDYDREANMDPEQAASLWMSYIEPLKQHGVRLGGPAVTSAGTGRPWLRRFFRECSRLQCTIDFLPVHWYGFGITGFYDYLWSIHNEFPEYPIWVTEYADISSNDAEVYNFMNASIHYLDELEWVERYAWFGFFRPEPDVHYNMLRADGGLNALGELYIGAETVHTHVIDPFAGYKTFDGADYAGQPIITTFPALYGAAHCRRAVFGQGGLTLLAVLVTILSGSLAGVFGMLW
;
A
#
# COMPACT_ATOMS: atom_id res chain seq x y z
N MET A 1 7.95 -68.81 28.00
CA MET A 1 8.45 -68.17 26.77
C MET A 1 7.36 -67.25 26.24
N PHE A 2 7.70 -65.97 26.00
CA PHE A 2 6.96 -65.03 25.13
C PHE A 2 7.26 -65.35 23.64
N PRO A 3 6.69 -64.68 22.62
CA PRO A 3 5.67 -63.59 22.58
C PRO A 3 4.36 -64.08 21.88
N SER A 4 3.40 -63.30 21.33
CA SER A 4 3.21 -61.85 21.10
C SER A 4 1.71 -61.52 20.96
N SER A 5 1.32 -60.23 21.04
CA SER A 5 0.02 -59.71 20.57
C SER A 5 0.07 -59.33 19.07
N PRO A 6 -1.08 -59.05 18.42
CA PRO A 6 -1.39 -57.64 18.16
C PRO A 6 -2.88 -57.22 18.22
N SER A 7 -3.06 -55.92 18.48
CA SER A 7 -4.11 -54.98 18.00
C SER A 7 -5.59 -55.37 17.94
N LEU A 8 -6.43 -54.61 18.68
CA LEU A 8 -7.88 -54.56 18.51
C LEU A 8 -8.31 -53.28 17.76
N ALA A 9 -9.18 -53.42 16.76
CA ALA A 9 -9.92 -52.32 16.16
C ALA A 9 -11.32 -52.21 16.81
N ILE A 10 -11.89 -51.00 16.88
CA ILE A 10 -13.25 -50.77 17.39
C ILE A 10 -14.09 -50.03 16.34
N TRP A 11 -15.29 -50.55 16.09
CA TRP A 11 -16.28 -50.04 15.15
C TRP A 11 -17.41 -49.25 15.86
N ILE A 12 -18.21 -48.54 15.05
CA ILE A 12 -19.28 -47.61 15.44
C ILE A 12 -20.66 -48.29 15.50
N LEU A 13 -21.49 -47.97 16.51
CA LEU A 13 -22.97 -47.78 16.50
C LEU A 13 -23.42 -47.49 17.96
N ALA A 14 -23.93 -46.33 18.36
CA ALA A 14 -25.20 -45.64 18.05
C ALA A 14 -26.48 -46.33 18.60
N LEU A 15 -27.29 -45.60 19.40
CA LEU A 15 -28.70 -45.20 19.11
C LEU A 15 -29.42 -44.59 20.35
N PHE A 16 -29.92 -43.35 20.18
CA PHE A 16 -31.14 -42.71 20.73
C PHE A 16 -31.54 -42.73 22.23
N THR A 17 -31.89 -41.54 22.72
CA THR A 17 -33.29 -41.17 23.01
C THR A 17 -33.50 -39.67 22.73
N ALA A 18 -34.73 -39.26 22.43
CA ALA A 18 -35.09 -37.89 22.05
C ALA A 18 -36.22 -37.34 22.94
N SER A 19 -36.29 -36.01 23.08
CA SER A 19 -37.50 -35.27 23.40
C SER A 19 -37.43 -33.90 22.75
N ALA A 20 -38.53 -33.46 22.15
CA ALA A 20 -38.63 -32.22 21.38
C ALA A 20 -39.73 -31.31 21.93
N VAL A 21 -39.53 -30.00 21.82
CA VAL A 21 -40.60 -28.98 21.93
C VAL A 21 -40.39 -27.95 20.83
N ASN A 22 -41.48 -27.55 20.15
CA ASN A 22 -41.50 -26.64 19.01
C ASN A 22 -41.37 -25.16 19.38
N ALA A 23 -40.72 -24.38 18.52
CA ALA A 23 -41.18 -23.06 18.09
C ALA A 23 -40.61 -22.72 16.69
N ARG A 24 -41.39 -22.04 15.84
CA ARG A 24 -40.94 -21.40 14.58
C ARG A 24 -41.00 -19.84 14.76
N PRO A 25 -40.85 -19.00 13.71
CA PRO A 25 -39.55 -18.44 13.32
C PRO A 25 -39.56 -16.90 13.29
N GLU A 26 -38.49 -16.23 13.74
CA GLU A 26 -38.42 -14.75 13.69
C GLU A 26 -37.15 -14.21 13.01
N ASN A 27 -37.40 -13.46 11.94
CA ASN A 27 -36.66 -12.32 11.39
C ASN A 27 -35.23 -12.04 11.90
N TRP A 28 -34.23 -12.34 11.05
CA TRP A 28 -32.89 -11.76 11.19
C TRP A 28 -32.82 -10.42 10.45
N GLY A 29 -32.81 -9.31 11.19
CA GLY A 29 -32.72 -7.97 10.61
C GLY A 29 -31.91 -7.00 11.48
N LYS A 30 -30.71 -6.63 11.00
CA LYS A 30 -29.82 -5.54 11.47
C LYS A 30 -29.33 -5.70 12.93
N THR A 31 -28.04 -5.62 13.24
CA THR A 31 -27.13 -4.49 12.96
C THR A 31 -25.65 -4.92 12.97
N LYS A 32 -24.89 -4.52 11.94
CA LYS A 32 -23.44 -4.29 12.04
C LYS A 32 -23.18 -2.87 11.55
N THR A 33 -22.58 -2.05 12.41
CA THR A 33 -22.01 -0.75 12.04
C THR A 33 -20.52 -0.94 11.80
N GLU A 34 -20.10 -0.82 10.55
CA GLU A 34 -18.68 -0.73 10.18
C GLU A 34 -18.19 0.72 10.37
N PRO A 35 -16.91 0.95 10.67
CA PRO A 35 -16.39 2.29 10.89
C PRO A 35 -16.25 3.05 9.57
N ALA A 36 -17.19 3.94 9.28
CA ALA A 36 -17.01 4.95 8.23
C ALA A 36 -15.94 5.97 8.65
N TRP A 37 -14.99 6.26 7.76
CA TRP A 37 -13.97 7.29 7.98
C TRP A 37 -14.63 8.68 7.94
N THR A 38 -14.75 9.34 9.09
CA THR A 38 -15.42 10.65 9.20
C THR A 38 -14.46 11.83 9.05
N ARG A 39 -14.88 12.82 8.25
CA ARG A 39 -14.19 14.11 8.07
C ARG A 39 -14.16 14.92 9.38
N PRO A 40 -13.14 15.79 9.59
CA PRO A 40 -13.23 16.89 10.55
C PRO A 40 -14.34 17.87 10.13
N HIS A 41 -15.11 18.36 11.10
CA HIS A 41 -16.22 19.29 10.86
C HIS A 41 -15.75 20.75 10.75
N GLU A 42 -16.36 21.50 9.83
CA GLU A 42 -16.37 22.97 9.83
C GLU A 42 -17.77 23.48 10.19
N VAL A 43 -17.84 24.62 10.88
CA VAL A 43 -19.07 25.12 11.53
C VAL A 43 -19.72 26.22 10.70
N SER A 44 -20.98 26.05 10.31
CA SER A 44 -21.87 27.19 10.03
C SER A 44 -23.35 26.87 10.22
N SER A 45 -24.11 27.91 10.51
CA SER A 45 -25.50 27.90 10.97
C SER A 45 -26.53 28.08 9.85
N SER A 46 -27.70 27.43 9.92
CA SER A 46 -28.99 28.12 10.15
C SER A 46 -30.26 27.26 9.90
N LEU A 47 -31.26 27.49 10.76
CA LEU A 47 -32.71 27.55 10.51
C LEU A 47 -33.44 26.48 9.65
N ALA A 48 -34.29 25.71 10.33
CA ALA A 48 -35.51 25.08 9.80
C ALA A 48 -36.61 26.17 9.55
N PRO A 49 -37.76 25.94 8.84
CA PRO A 49 -38.62 24.75 9.01
C PRO A 49 -39.47 24.24 7.80
N ALA A 50 -40.24 23.18 8.10
CA ALA A 50 -41.58 22.80 7.56
C ALA A 50 -41.70 21.82 6.37
N ASP A 51 -42.19 20.62 6.72
CA ASP A 51 -42.97 19.66 5.89
C ASP A 51 -44.46 20.10 5.90
N PRO A 52 -45.25 19.94 4.81
CA PRO A 52 -46.03 18.71 4.65
C PRO A 52 -46.22 18.22 3.19
N SER A 53 -46.21 16.91 2.95
CA SER A 53 -47.42 16.12 2.61
C SER A 53 -47.17 14.80 1.86
N VAL A 54 -48.05 13.83 2.12
CA VAL A 54 -47.97 12.41 1.70
C VAL A 54 -48.61 12.18 0.32
N GLN A 55 -47.98 11.34 -0.50
CA GLN A 55 -48.57 10.69 -1.68
C GLN A 55 -48.29 9.17 -1.66
N PRO A 56 -49.21 8.31 -2.13
CA PRO A 56 -49.10 6.85 -2.04
C PRO A 56 -48.15 6.23 -3.09
N PRO A 57 -47.71 4.95 -2.90
CA PRO A 57 -46.72 4.32 -3.76
C PRO A 57 -47.26 3.93 -5.14
N VAL A 58 -46.40 4.04 -6.16
CA VAL A 58 -46.67 3.61 -7.54
C VAL A 58 -46.24 2.15 -7.73
N GLU A 59 -47.10 1.35 -8.36
CA GLU A 59 -46.88 -0.08 -8.63
C GLU A 59 -45.86 -0.32 -9.75
N THR A 60 -44.96 -1.29 -9.55
CA THR A 60 -44.01 -1.77 -10.58
C THR A 60 -44.67 -2.79 -11.51
N PRO A 61 -44.53 -2.67 -12.85
CA PRO A 61 -45.07 -3.66 -13.78
C PRO A 61 -44.38 -5.04 -13.69
N VAL A 62 -45.18 -6.10 -13.65
CA VAL A 62 -44.72 -7.49 -13.66
C VAL A 62 -44.48 -7.96 -15.10
N LEU A 63 -43.30 -8.53 -15.38
CA LEU A 63 -43.01 -9.19 -16.67
C LEU A 63 -43.53 -10.64 -16.68
N PRO A 64 -44.06 -11.14 -17.81
CA PRO A 64 -44.60 -12.51 -17.92
C PRO A 64 -43.49 -13.58 -18.07
N PRO A 65 -43.76 -14.83 -17.67
CA PRO A 65 -42.76 -15.91 -17.72
C PRO A 65 -42.56 -16.45 -19.15
N SER A 66 -41.30 -16.56 -19.59
CA SER A 66 -40.94 -17.25 -20.82
C SER A 66 -40.98 -18.78 -20.66
N GLY A 67 -41.70 -19.46 -21.55
CA GLY A 67 -41.93 -20.90 -21.49
C GLY A 67 -40.76 -21.75 -21.99
N SER A 68 -40.66 -22.96 -21.45
CA SER A 68 -39.65 -23.97 -21.79
C SER A 68 -39.93 -24.67 -23.12
N SER A 69 -38.89 -25.00 -23.88
CA SER A 69 -38.93 -26.00 -24.97
C SER A 69 -37.54 -26.62 -25.20
N PRO A 70 -37.45 -27.83 -25.79
CA PRO A 70 -36.52 -28.84 -25.30
C PRO A 70 -35.12 -28.86 -25.95
N LEU A 71 -34.19 -29.49 -25.22
CA LEU A 71 -32.82 -29.80 -25.64
C LEU A 71 -32.79 -30.77 -26.84
N PRO A 72 -31.89 -30.56 -27.82
CA PRO A 72 -31.53 -31.58 -28.81
C PRO A 72 -30.66 -32.69 -28.18
N PRO A 73 -30.63 -33.90 -28.78
CA PRO A 73 -29.92 -35.06 -28.23
C PRO A 73 -28.39 -34.98 -28.37
N ALA A 74 -27.68 -35.70 -27.51
CA ALA A 74 -26.22 -35.79 -27.52
C ALA A 74 -25.70 -36.68 -28.65
N GLU A 75 -24.70 -36.21 -29.40
CA GLU A 75 -23.92 -37.02 -30.34
C GLU A 75 -22.63 -37.54 -29.70
N SER A 76 -22.27 -38.79 -30.04
CA SER A 76 -21.04 -39.46 -29.64
C SER A 76 -19.82 -38.96 -30.46
N PRO A 77 -18.59 -39.07 -29.92
CA PRO A 77 -17.44 -38.35 -30.46
C PRO A 77 -16.93 -38.90 -31.80
N VAL A 78 -16.74 -37.99 -32.76
CA VAL A 78 -16.06 -38.24 -34.04
C VAL A 78 -14.54 -38.08 -33.85
N GLN A 79 -13.76 -39.09 -34.25
CA GLN A 79 -12.30 -38.99 -34.26
C GLN A 79 -11.83 -38.03 -35.38
N PRO A 80 -10.88 -37.11 -35.10
CA PRO A 80 -10.24 -36.33 -36.16
C PRO A 80 -9.28 -37.19 -37.00
N PRO A 81 -9.15 -36.92 -38.31
CA PRO A 81 -8.26 -37.68 -39.19
C PRO A 81 -6.78 -37.38 -38.91
N ALA A 82 -5.92 -38.38 -39.15
CA ALA A 82 -4.48 -38.25 -38.96
C ALA A 82 -3.85 -37.18 -39.86
N SER A 83 -3.08 -36.25 -39.27
CA SER A 83 -2.28 -35.26 -39.98
C SER A 83 -0.87 -35.80 -40.29
N PRO A 84 -0.23 -35.39 -41.40
CA PRO A 84 1.04 -35.95 -41.85
C PRO A 84 2.22 -35.55 -40.96
N SER A 85 3.15 -36.49 -40.77
CA SER A 85 4.35 -36.33 -39.94
C SER A 85 5.43 -35.49 -40.63
N ILE A 86 5.73 -34.33 -40.04
CA ILE A 86 6.89 -33.48 -40.38
C ILE A 86 8.09 -33.93 -39.49
N PRO A 87 9.32 -34.04 -40.02
CA PRO A 87 10.47 -34.50 -39.24
C PRO A 87 10.85 -33.52 -38.12
N VAL A 88 11.03 -34.05 -36.92
CA VAL A 88 11.40 -33.29 -35.72
C VAL A 88 12.90 -32.99 -35.73
N SER A 89 13.27 -31.72 -35.91
CA SER A 89 14.60 -31.23 -35.51
C SER A 89 14.60 -31.02 -34.00
N ALA A 90 15.66 -31.49 -33.33
CA ALA A 90 15.82 -31.35 -31.88
C ALA A 90 16.06 -29.88 -31.47
N GLY A 91 14.99 -29.16 -31.16
CA GLY A 91 15.04 -27.87 -30.48
C GLY A 91 15.38 -28.07 -28.99
N SER A 92 16.33 -27.28 -28.49
CA SER A 92 16.80 -27.40 -27.10
C SER A 92 15.66 -27.13 -26.11
N SER A 93 15.50 -28.03 -25.13
CA SER A 93 14.56 -27.86 -24.03
C SER A 93 15.01 -26.71 -23.12
N SER A 94 14.35 -25.55 -23.23
CA SER A 94 14.52 -24.45 -22.28
C SER A 94 13.98 -24.86 -20.91
N SER A 95 14.87 -25.32 -20.04
CA SER A 95 14.55 -25.50 -18.62
C SER A 95 14.40 -24.11 -17.99
N PHE A 96 13.19 -23.77 -17.54
CA PHE A 96 13.00 -22.64 -16.63
C PHE A 96 13.72 -22.95 -15.31
N ALA A 97 14.96 -22.47 -15.18
CA ALA A 97 15.59 -22.31 -13.89
C ALA A 97 14.88 -21.18 -13.13
N PRO A 98 14.68 -21.28 -11.81
CA PRO A 98 14.14 -20.17 -11.03
C PRO A 98 15.06 -18.95 -11.20
N PRO A 99 14.52 -17.74 -11.47
CA PRO A 99 15.34 -16.56 -11.68
C PRO A 99 16.17 -16.25 -10.43
N ARG A 100 17.43 -15.87 -10.66
CA ARG A 100 18.33 -15.42 -9.60
C ARG A 100 17.88 -14.03 -9.15
N PRO A 101 17.74 -13.76 -7.83
CA PRO A 101 17.35 -12.44 -7.36
C PRO A 101 18.31 -11.38 -7.88
N THR A 102 17.76 -10.29 -8.39
CA THR A 102 18.47 -9.06 -8.70
C THR A 102 18.97 -8.46 -7.39
N ASN A 103 20.24 -8.70 -7.07
CA ASN A 103 20.89 -8.08 -5.92
C ASN A 103 20.91 -6.55 -6.11
N LEU A 104 19.89 -5.86 -5.59
CA LEU A 104 19.89 -4.42 -5.45
C LEU A 104 21.06 -4.03 -4.55
N THR A 105 21.88 -3.07 -5.01
CA THR A 105 22.98 -2.55 -4.21
C THR A 105 22.41 -1.83 -2.99
N PRO A 106 22.87 -2.12 -1.76
CA PRO A 106 22.43 -1.41 -0.56
C PRO A 106 22.54 0.10 -0.74
N GLY A 107 21.44 0.82 -0.52
CA GLY A 107 21.34 2.28 -0.76
C GLY A 107 20.63 2.69 -2.05
N VAL A 108 20.31 1.77 -2.96
CA VAL A 108 19.54 2.08 -4.18
C VAL A 108 18.05 1.79 -3.97
N LYS A 109 17.21 2.83 -4.03
CA LYS A 109 15.75 2.68 -4.00
C LYS A 109 15.26 1.85 -5.20
N ASN A 110 14.24 1.02 -5.01
CA ASN A 110 13.53 0.37 -6.11
C ASN A 110 12.59 1.40 -6.77
N PRO A 111 12.74 1.72 -8.06
CA PRO A 111 11.96 2.77 -8.73
C PRO A 111 10.46 2.45 -8.88
N LYS A 112 10.06 1.18 -8.74
CA LYS A 112 8.66 0.74 -8.78
C LYS A 112 8.00 0.80 -7.40
N ARG A 113 8.73 0.48 -6.34
CA ARG A 113 8.18 0.27 -4.99
C ARG A 113 7.86 1.58 -4.26
N GLY A 114 6.61 1.74 -3.86
CA GLY A 114 6.11 2.92 -3.15
C GLY A 114 5.26 2.59 -1.93
N LEU A 115 4.56 3.60 -1.42
CA LEU A 115 3.85 3.50 -0.14
C LEU A 115 2.52 4.27 -0.13
N ALA A 116 1.47 3.64 0.37
CA ALA A 116 0.20 4.29 0.71
C ALA A 116 0.18 4.60 2.22
N PHE A 117 0.16 5.88 2.62
CA PHE A 117 0.28 6.25 4.05
C PHE A 117 -0.46 7.52 4.48
N ALA A 118 -1.59 7.36 5.19
CA ALA A 118 -2.41 8.45 5.73
C ALA A 118 -2.02 8.92 7.15
N ALA A 119 -1.25 8.12 7.89
CA ALA A 119 -0.60 8.46 9.17
C ALA A 119 -1.47 9.03 10.31
N SER A 120 -2.80 8.91 10.25
CA SER A 120 -3.75 9.74 11.02
C SER A 120 -3.57 9.78 12.55
N LYS A 121 -2.89 8.79 13.14
CA LYS A 121 -2.55 8.72 14.57
C LYS A 121 -1.03 8.77 14.85
N SER A 122 -0.18 8.56 13.85
CA SER A 122 1.26 8.24 14.02
C SER A 122 2.11 8.79 12.86
N PRO A 123 2.22 10.12 12.67
CA PRO A 123 2.94 10.74 11.56
C PRO A 123 4.44 10.37 11.49
N MET A 124 5.06 10.07 12.63
CA MET A 124 6.49 9.74 12.72
C MET A 124 6.84 8.34 12.18
N ASP A 125 5.86 7.47 11.98
CA ASP A 125 6.11 6.10 11.49
C ASP A 125 6.71 6.11 10.07
N ILE A 126 6.51 7.19 9.29
CA ILE A 126 7.11 7.35 7.95
C ILE A 126 8.64 7.29 7.93
N HIS A 127 9.32 7.58 9.05
CA HIS A 127 10.78 7.50 9.10
C HIS A 127 11.29 6.07 8.90
N ASN A 128 10.50 5.05 9.26
CA ASN A 128 10.81 3.66 8.94
C ASN A 128 10.83 3.38 7.43
N ALA A 129 10.13 4.18 6.63
CA ALA A 129 10.07 4.01 5.18
C ALA A 129 11.21 4.70 4.40
N ASN A 130 11.98 5.64 4.99
CA ASN A 130 13.08 6.32 4.28
C ASN A 130 14.48 6.12 4.88
N GLN A 131 14.74 4.91 5.37
CA GLN A 131 16.06 4.52 5.82
C GLN A 131 17.08 4.43 4.67
N THR A 132 18.37 4.36 5.02
CA THR A 132 19.46 4.19 4.04
C THR A 132 19.30 2.92 3.21
N ALA A 133 18.89 1.80 3.81
CA ALA A 133 18.66 0.54 3.09
C ALA A 133 17.25 0.42 2.47
N SER A 134 16.32 1.33 2.80
CA SER A 134 14.93 1.25 2.31
C SER A 134 14.88 1.28 0.77
N LEU A 135 13.98 0.46 0.21
CA LEU A 135 13.71 0.35 -1.21
C LEU A 135 12.59 1.29 -1.71
N ILE A 136 11.93 2.03 -0.81
CA ILE A 136 10.80 2.91 -1.17
C ILE A 136 11.29 4.15 -1.93
N SER A 137 10.72 4.40 -3.12
CA SER A 137 11.07 5.52 -4.00
C SER A 137 9.97 6.57 -4.19
N TRP A 138 8.72 6.27 -3.81
CA TRP A 138 7.59 7.19 -3.92
C TRP A 138 6.52 6.89 -2.84
N GLN A 139 5.63 7.83 -2.57
CA GLN A 139 4.53 7.69 -1.62
C GLN A 139 3.30 8.49 -2.06
N TYR A 140 2.12 8.11 -1.58
CA TYR A 140 0.90 8.93 -1.64
C TYR A 140 0.03 8.71 -0.39
N ASN A 141 -1.01 9.52 -0.20
CA ASN A 141 -1.90 9.46 0.96
C ASN A 141 -3.34 9.87 0.66
N TRP A 142 -3.80 9.64 -0.56
CA TRP A 142 -5.14 10.01 -1.04
C TRP A 142 -5.45 11.53 -1.08
N ALA A 143 -4.50 12.40 -0.70
CA ALA A 143 -4.67 13.85 -0.75
C ALA A 143 -4.00 14.49 -1.98
N ASN A 144 -4.48 15.69 -2.34
CA ASN A 144 -3.92 16.50 -3.42
C ASN A 144 -2.67 17.29 -3.02
N ILE A 145 -2.37 17.41 -1.73
CA ILE A 145 -1.23 18.14 -1.16
C ILE A 145 -0.59 17.27 -0.06
N PRO A 146 0.74 17.15 0.02
CA PRO A 146 1.38 16.40 1.10
C PRO A 146 1.18 17.13 2.44
N PRO A 147 0.67 16.46 3.49
CA PRO A 147 0.72 16.98 4.85
C PRO A 147 2.19 17.11 5.30
N ALA A 148 2.44 17.96 6.30
CA ALA A 148 3.80 18.34 6.70
C ALA A 148 4.74 17.15 6.97
N TYR A 149 4.25 16.08 7.59
CA TYR A 149 5.06 14.88 7.88
C TYR A 149 5.54 14.13 6.62
N LEU A 150 4.75 14.17 5.52
CA LEU A 150 5.17 13.63 4.21
C LEU A 150 6.08 14.60 3.47
N ALA A 151 5.81 15.90 3.54
CA ALA A 151 6.68 16.93 2.95
C ALA A 151 8.11 16.87 3.53
N THR A 152 8.26 16.42 4.78
CA THR A 152 9.56 16.21 5.44
C THR A 152 10.10 14.78 5.40
N SER A 153 9.39 13.82 4.79
CA SER A 153 9.86 12.41 4.79
C SER A 153 11.04 12.15 3.84
N ASN A 154 11.33 13.10 2.93
CA ASN A 154 12.27 12.97 1.82
C ASN A 154 11.95 11.79 0.85
N ILE A 155 10.69 11.31 0.83
CA ILE A 155 10.18 10.40 -0.19
C ILE A 155 9.32 11.23 -1.16
N PRO A 156 9.56 11.16 -2.48
CA PRO A 156 8.74 11.82 -3.50
C PRO A 156 7.24 11.54 -3.33
N PHE A 157 6.45 12.60 -3.17
CA PHE A 157 5.01 12.52 -2.98
C PHE A 157 4.26 12.62 -4.32
N VAL A 158 3.32 11.69 -4.54
CA VAL A 158 2.39 11.70 -5.68
C VAL A 158 1.04 12.19 -5.17
N PRO A 159 0.52 13.34 -5.63
CA PRO A 159 -0.78 13.84 -5.24
C PRO A 159 -1.90 13.05 -5.92
N MET A 160 -3.05 12.93 -5.25
CA MET A 160 -4.24 12.27 -5.76
C MET A 160 -5.44 13.23 -5.73
N GLN A 161 -6.24 13.23 -6.80
CA GLN A 161 -7.58 13.82 -6.77
C GLN A 161 -8.60 12.72 -6.47
N TRP A 162 -8.79 12.40 -5.18
CA TRP A 162 -9.57 11.24 -4.74
C TRP A 162 -10.99 11.16 -5.32
N GLY A 163 -11.68 12.30 -5.50
CA GLY A 163 -13.02 12.33 -6.08
C GLY A 163 -13.37 13.70 -6.67
N SER A 164 -14.66 14.06 -6.72
CA SER A 164 -15.11 15.37 -7.27
C SER A 164 -14.94 16.56 -6.31
N GLY A 165 -14.64 16.34 -5.03
CA GLY A 165 -14.53 17.39 -4.03
C GLY A 165 -13.30 18.30 -4.21
N ALA A 166 -13.52 19.63 -4.19
CA ALA A 166 -12.47 20.66 -4.33
C ALA A 166 -11.56 20.51 -5.56
N ILE A 167 -12.05 19.84 -6.61
CA ILE A 167 -11.30 19.49 -7.84
C ILE A 167 -10.83 20.72 -8.64
N ASP A 168 -11.52 21.85 -8.49
CA ASP A 168 -11.15 23.15 -9.02
C ASP A 168 -9.78 23.64 -8.53
N ASN A 169 -9.37 23.23 -7.34
CA ASN A 169 -8.08 23.59 -6.74
C ASN A 169 -6.95 22.61 -7.12
N PHE A 170 -7.25 21.50 -7.81
CA PHE A 170 -6.28 20.42 -8.04
C PHE A 170 -5.10 20.86 -8.91
N VAL A 171 -5.37 21.61 -9.99
CA VAL A 171 -4.33 22.09 -10.92
C VAL A 171 -3.32 22.97 -10.19
N ASP A 172 -3.79 23.90 -9.35
CA ASP A 172 -2.91 24.80 -8.62
C ASP A 172 -2.18 24.12 -7.46
N ALA A 173 -2.79 23.12 -6.80
CA ALA A 173 -2.10 22.25 -5.84
C ALA A 173 -0.91 21.51 -6.48
N VAL A 174 -1.15 20.82 -7.61
CA VAL A 174 -0.13 20.06 -8.36
C VAL A 174 1.00 20.98 -8.85
N ARG A 175 0.66 22.18 -9.33
CA ARG A 175 1.64 23.19 -9.77
C ARG A 175 2.45 23.78 -8.62
N ALA A 176 1.82 24.06 -7.47
CA ALA A 176 2.49 24.62 -6.30
C ALA A 176 3.56 23.68 -5.71
N GLN A 177 3.34 22.36 -5.78
CA GLN A 177 4.32 21.36 -5.37
C GLN A 177 5.28 20.90 -6.48
N GLY A 178 5.07 21.33 -7.73
CA GLY A 178 5.88 20.91 -8.88
C GLY A 178 5.79 19.41 -9.19
N ALA A 179 4.61 18.80 -9.03
CA ALA A 179 4.45 17.36 -9.25
C ALA A 179 4.57 16.99 -10.73
N GLU A 180 5.47 16.06 -11.05
CA GLU A 180 5.66 15.51 -12.40
C GLU A 180 4.64 14.41 -12.76
N VAL A 181 3.92 13.89 -11.75
CA VAL A 181 2.95 12.80 -11.91
C VAL A 181 1.85 12.92 -10.86
N VAL A 182 0.62 12.53 -11.21
CA VAL A 182 -0.56 12.57 -10.33
C VAL A 182 -1.40 11.30 -10.44
N LEU A 183 -2.25 11.04 -9.43
CA LEU A 183 -3.27 9.99 -9.44
C LEU A 183 -4.68 10.59 -9.57
N GLY A 184 -5.54 9.93 -10.34
CA GLY A 184 -6.94 10.28 -10.52
C GLY A 184 -7.85 9.81 -9.37
N PHE A 185 -9.14 9.64 -9.70
CA PHE A 185 -10.19 9.28 -8.74
C PHE A 185 -9.96 7.89 -8.11
N ASN A 186 -10.30 7.77 -6.83
CA ASN A 186 -10.10 6.59 -6.00
C ASN A 186 -11.40 5.78 -5.87
N GLU A 187 -11.39 4.56 -6.40
CA GLU A 187 -12.52 3.64 -6.42
C GLU A 187 -13.85 4.32 -6.84
N PRO A 188 -13.88 5.02 -7.98
CA PRO A 188 -15.09 5.69 -8.45
C PRO A 188 -16.21 4.71 -8.81
N ASP A 189 -15.88 3.42 -8.95
CA ASP A 189 -16.82 2.32 -9.20
C ASP A 189 -17.46 1.76 -7.91
N TYR A 190 -17.03 2.21 -6.73
CA TYR A 190 -17.51 1.74 -5.43
C TYR A 190 -18.33 2.82 -4.70
N ASP A 191 -19.44 2.41 -4.09
CA ASP A 191 -20.47 3.32 -3.57
C ASP A 191 -20.09 4.02 -2.25
N ARG A 192 -19.08 3.50 -1.55
CA ARG A 192 -18.55 4.04 -0.28
C ARG A 192 -17.31 4.92 -0.44
N GLU A 193 -16.68 4.91 -1.61
CA GLU A 193 -15.49 5.69 -1.93
C GLU A 193 -15.88 6.89 -2.81
N ALA A 194 -15.16 7.18 -3.90
CA ALA A 194 -15.45 8.37 -4.71
C ALA A 194 -16.84 8.35 -5.38
N ASN A 195 -17.39 7.14 -5.65
CA ASN A 195 -18.75 6.91 -6.13
C ASN A 195 -19.17 7.88 -7.26
N MET A 196 -18.55 7.72 -8.43
CA MET A 196 -18.71 8.64 -9.56
C MET A 196 -19.28 7.91 -10.78
N ASP A 197 -20.21 8.54 -11.48
CA ASP A 197 -20.59 8.06 -12.81
C ASP A 197 -19.42 8.24 -13.80
N PRO A 198 -19.07 7.24 -14.63
CA PRO A 198 -17.94 7.33 -15.56
C PRO A 198 -17.99 8.51 -16.53
N GLU A 199 -19.18 8.88 -17.02
CA GLU A 199 -19.35 9.97 -17.96
C GLU A 199 -19.22 11.34 -17.25
N GLN A 200 -19.67 11.44 -16.00
CA GLN A 200 -19.39 12.59 -15.13
C GLN A 200 -17.89 12.69 -14.82
N ALA A 201 -17.23 11.56 -14.52
CA ALA A 201 -15.81 11.50 -14.20
C ALA A 201 -14.95 11.96 -15.38
N ALA A 202 -15.24 11.52 -16.61
CA ALA A 202 -14.54 11.96 -17.82
C ALA A 202 -14.76 13.47 -18.11
N SER A 203 -15.97 13.99 -17.84
CA SER A 203 -16.27 15.42 -17.98
C SER A 203 -15.48 16.29 -16.97
N LEU A 204 -15.36 15.82 -15.72
CA LEU A 204 -14.53 16.46 -14.70
C LEU A 204 -13.03 16.34 -15.01
N TRP A 205 -12.60 15.19 -15.50
CA TRP A 205 -11.22 14.93 -15.94
C TRP A 205 -10.79 15.94 -17.01
N MET A 206 -11.57 16.12 -18.07
CA MET A 206 -11.29 17.12 -19.11
C MET A 206 -11.20 18.55 -18.57
N SER A 207 -12.00 18.87 -17.55
CA SER A 207 -12.08 20.23 -17.01
C SER A 207 -10.91 20.57 -16.08
N TYR A 208 -10.39 19.59 -15.33
CA TYR A 208 -9.51 19.84 -14.18
C TYR A 208 -8.26 18.95 -14.09
N ILE A 209 -8.17 17.86 -14.84
CA ILE A 209 -7.03 16.92 -14.79
C ILE A 209 -6.26 16.95 -16.13
N GLU A 210 -6.95 16.84 -17.28
CA GLU A 210 -6.33 16.93 -18.61
C GLU A 210 -5.44 18.18 -18.82
N PRO A 211 -5.79 19.39 -18.33
CA PRO A 211 -4.94 20.57 -18.50
C PRO A 211 -3.51 20.42 -17.94
N LEU A 212 -3.29 19.53 -16.97
CA LEU A 212 -1.96 19.26 -16.41
C LEU A 212 -0.98 18.68 -17.44
N LYS A 213 -1.46 18.03 -18.52
CA LYS A 213 -0.62 17.60 -19.66
C LYS A 213 0.15 18.76 -20.29
N GLN A 214 -0.43 19.97 -20.31
CA GLN A 214 0.23 21.18 -20.82
C GLN A 214 1.43 21.63 -19.99
N HIS A 215 1.56 21.10 -18.78
CA HIS A 215 2.68 21.31 -17.87
C HIS A 215 3.65 20.12 -17.82
N GLY A 216 3.49 19.12 -18.70
CA GLY A 216 4.34 17.92 -18.75
C GLY A 216 4.06 16.89 -17.66
N VAL A 217 2.95 17.03 -16.93
CA VAL A 217 2.58 16.14 -15.83
C VAL A 217 1.97 14.85 -16.36
N ARG A 218 2.44 13.70 -15.89
CA ARG A 218 1.85 12.39 -16.19
C ARG A 218 0.57 12.16 -15.38
N LEU A 219 -0.48 11.69 -16.03
CA LEU A 219 -1.80 11.49 -15.43
C LEU A 219 -2.10 10.00 -15.23
N GLY A 220 -2.17 9.57 -13.98
CA GLY A 220 -2.71 8.26 -13.62
C GLY A 220 -4.22 8.26 -13.69
N GLY A 221 -4.80 7.35 -14.46
CA GLY A 221 -6.25 7.20 -14.60
C GLY A 221 -6.98 6.91 -13.28
N PRO A 222 -8.31 6.78 -13.31
CA PRO A 222 -9.09 6.44 -12.12
C PRO A 222 -8.74 5.02 -11.62
N ALA A 223 -8.38 4.90 -10.35
CA ALA A 223 -8.06 3.64 -9.71
C ALA A 223 -9.35 2.90 -9.34
N VAL A 224 -9.67 1.81 -10.03
CA VAL A 224 -10.89 1.03 -9.75
C VAL A 224 -10.61 -0.17 -8.84
N THR A 225 -11.66 -0.64 -8.16
CA THR A 225 -11.61 -1.88 -7.39
C THR A 225 -11.27 -3.10 -8.27
N SER A 226 -10.83 -4.19 -7.63
CA SER A 226 -10.77 -5.51 -8.26
C SER A 226 -12.14 -6.22 -8.39
N ALA A 227 -13.24 -5.56 -7.99
CA ALA A 227 -14.57 -6.15 -8.02
C ALA A 227 -15.17 -6.20 -9.44
N GLY A 228 -16.33 -6.83 -9.58
CA GLY A 228 -17.05 -6.94 -10.85
C GLY A 228 -17.47 -5.60 -11.47
N THR A 229 -17.42 -4.50 -10.71
CA THR A 229 -17.77 -3.12 -11.10
C THR A 229 -16.64 -2.39 -11.84
N GLY A 230 -15.38 -2.63 -11.47
CA GLY A 230 -14.24 -1.82 -11.91
C GLY A 230 -14.01 -1.81 -13.42
N ARG A 231 -13.85 -2.98 -14.06
CA ARG A 231 -13.63 -3.06 -15.52
C ARG A 231 -14.83 -2.51 -16.33
N PRO A 232 -16.10 -2.81 -16.02
CA PRO A 232 -17.25 -2.12 -16.63
C PRO A 232 -17.22 -0.59 -16.48
N TRP A 233 -16.78 -0.08 -15.33
CA TRP A 233 -16.61 1.35 -15.09
C TRP A 233 -15.54 1.94 -16.01
N LEU A 234 -14.34 1.33 -16.05
CA LEU A 234 -13.24 1.76 -16.94
C LEU A 234 -13.66 1.77 -18.43
N ARG A 235 -14.36 0.74 -18.91
CA ARG A 235 -14.85 0.72 -20.30
C ARG A 235 -15.79 1.88 -20.63
N ARG A 236 -16.64 2.31 -19.69
CA ARG A 236 -17.50 3.49 -19.87
C ARG A 236 -16.68 4.78 -19.85
N PHE A 237 -15.74 4.91 -18.92
CA PHE A 237 -14.85 6.05 -18.80
C PHE A 237 -14.00 6.24 -20.07
N PHE A 238 -13.33 5.20 -20.57
CA PHE A 238 -12.50 5.29 -21.79
C PHE A 238 -13.30 5.52 -23.07
N ARG A 239 -14.53 4.98 -23.15
CA ARG A 239 -15.47 5.32 -24.23
C ARG A 239 -15.79 6.81 -24.21
N GLU A 240 -16.05 7.38 -23.04
CA GLU A 240 -16.34 8.81 -22.91
C GLU A 240 -15.10 9.67 -23.14
N CYS A 241 -13.91 9.26 -22.68
CA CYS A 241 -12.67 9.95 -23.02
C CYS A 241 -12.35 9.90 -24.51
N SER A 242 -12.72 8.83 -25.22
CA SER A 242 -12.62 8.79 -26.68
C SER A 242 -13.55 9.82 -27.36
N ARG A 243 -14.69 10.15 -26.73
CA ARG A 243 -15.65 11.17 -27.21
C ARG A 243 -15.21 12.59 -26.84
N LEU A 244 -14.66 12.76 -25.64
CA LEU A 244 -14.25 14.05 -25.06
C LEU A 244 -12.80 14.44 -25.36
N GLN A 245 -11.99 13.51 -25.84
CA GLN A 245 -10.55 13.62 -26.09
C GLN A 245 -9.69 13.78 -24.82
N CYS A 246 -10.06 13.11 -23.70
CA CYS A 246 -9.16 12.95 -22.55
C CYS A 246 -8.18 11.79 -22.73
N THR A 247 -7.04 11.88 -22.04
CA THR A 247 -5.95 10.91 -22.08
C THR A 247 -5.42 10.59 -20.68
N ILE A 248 -4.88 9.38 -20.51
CA ILE A 248 -4.12 8.97 -19.32
C ILE A 248 -2.72 8.52 -19.77
N ASP A 249 -1.75 8.48 -18.86
CA ASP A 249 -0.38 8.00 -19.15
C ASP A 249 -0.07 6.63 -18.53
N PHE A 250 -0.91 6.18 -17.60
CA PHE A 250 -0.86 4.88 -16.94
C PHE A 250 -2.19 4.61 -16.21
N LEU A 251 -2.50 3.34 -15.94
CA LEU A 251 -3.72 2.89 -15.30
C LEU A 251 -3.45 2.40 -13.87
N PRO A 252 -3.84 3.16 -12.83
CA PRO A 252 -3.93 2.69 -11.46
C PRO A 252 -4.95 1.56 -11.28
N VAL A 253 -4.63 0.56 -10.46
CA VAL A 253 -5.54 -0.54 -10.08
C VAL A 253 -5.37 -0.92 -8.62
N HIS A 254 -6.47 -1.33 -7.98
CA HIS A 254 -6.48 -1.85 -6.61
C HIS A 254 -6.77 -3.35 -6.59
N TRP A 255 -6.16 -4.10 -5.66
CA TRP A 255 -6.49 -5.51 -5.44
C TRP A 255 -6.43 -5.91 -3.97
N TYR A 256 -7.55 -6.40 -3.45
CA TYR A 256 -7.63 -7.06 -2.16
C TYR A 256 -8.26 -8.44 -2.34
N GLY A 257 -7.58 -9.49 -1.86
CA GLY A 257 -8.03 -10.86 -2.09
C GLY A 257 -7.15 -11.91 -1.41
N PHE A 258 -7.25 -13.15 -1.87
CA PHE A 258 -6.55 -14.30 -1.28
C PHE A 258 -5.69 -15.00 -2.34
N GLY A 259 -4.41 -15.19 -2.04
CA GLY A 259 -3.50 -16.01 -2.81
C GLY A 259 -2.99 -15.38 -4.11
N ILE A 260 -1.78 -15.77 -4.49
CA ILE A 260 -1.02 -15.11 -5.56
C ILE A 260 -1.66 -15.28 -6.95
N THR A 261 -2.34 -16.41 -7.20
CA THR A 261 -3.00 -16.70 -8.48
C THR A 261 -4.10 -15.69 -8.79
N GLY A 262 -4.96 -15.35 -7.81
CA GLY A 262 -6.06 -14.41 -8.01
C GLY A 262 -5.58 -12.98 -8.28
N PHE A 263 -4.41 -12.61 -7.75
CA PHE A 263 -3.75 -11.34 -8.06
C PHE A 263 -3.20 -11.32 -9.48
N TYR A 264 -2.50 -12.38 -9.90
CA TYR A 264 -1.94 -12.46 -11.26
C TYR A 264 -3.03 -12.52 -12.32
N ASP A 265 -4.08 -13.32 -12.11
CA ASP A 265 -5.24 -13.39 -13.01
C ASP A 265 -5.93 -12.03 -13.15
N TYR A 266 -6.05 -11.27 -12.06
CA TYR A 266 -6.58 -9.91 -12.09
C TYR A 266 -5.71 -8.97 -12.92
N LEU A 267 -4.40 -8.88 -12.62
CA LEU A 267 -3.47 -7.99 -13.34
C LEU A 267 -3.43 -8.29 -14.84
N TRP A 268 -3.33 -9.57 -15.23
CA TRP A 268 -3.38 -9.96 -16.64
C TRP A 268 -4.73 -9.67 -17.28
N SER A 269 -5.84 -9.77 -16.54
CA SER A 269 -7.15 -9.38 -17.08
C SER A 269 -7.25 -7.88 -17.37
N ILE A 270 -6.63 -7.02 -16.56
CA ILE A 270 -6.56 -5.57 -16.82
C ILE A 270 -5.62 -5.32 -17.99
N HIS A 271 -4.40 -5.86 -17.97
CA HIS A 271 -3.40 -5.62 -19.01
C HIS A 271 -3.87 -6.11 -20.39
N ASN A 272 -4.58 -7.24 -20.47
CA ASN A 272 -5.14 -7.73 -21.73
C ASN A 272 -6.36 -6.92 -22.22
N GLU A 273 -7.09 -6.24 -21.32
CA GLU A 273 -8.24 -5.39 -21.69
C GLU A 273 -7.82 -3.96 -22.07
N PHE A 274 -6.74 -3.44 -21.45
CA PHE A 274 -6.19 -2.09 -21.66
C PHE A 274 -4.66 -2.12 -21.92
N PRO A 275 -4.19 -2.82 -22.97
CA PRO A 275 -2.76 -3.08 -23.21
C PRO A 275 -1.94 -1.84 -23.57
N GLU A 276 -2.59 -0.73 -23.93
CA GLU A 276 -1.94 0.53 -24.26
C GLU A 276 -1.42 1.32 -23.04
N TYR A 277 -1.84 0.97 -21.82
CA TYR A 277 -1.43 1.67 -20.60
C TYR A 277 -0.51 0.80 -19.73
N PRO A 278 0.65 1.32 -19.30
CA PRO A 278 1.37 0.77 -18.17
C PRO A 278 0.50 0.78 -16.91
N ILE A 279 0.65 -0.22 -16.05
CA ILE A 279 -0.15 -0.38 -14.83
C ILE A 279 0.62 0.13 -13.62
N TRP A 280 -0.08 0.82 -12.73
CA TRP A 280 0.37 1.09 -11.36
C TRP A 280 -0.54 0.34 -10.38
N VAL A 281 0.02 -0.55 -9.57
CA VAL A 281 -0.77 -1.22 -8.51
C VAL A 281 -0.75 -0.33 -7.28
N THR A 282 -1.62 0.69 -7.25
CA THR A 282 -1.58 1.73 -6.20
C THR A 282 -1.99 1.23 -4.84
N GLU A 283 -2.81 0.18 -4.78
CA GLU A 283 -3.13 -0.53 -3.54
C GLU A 283 -3.19 -2.03 -3.80
N TYR A 284 -2.50 -2.80 -2.97
CA TYR A 284 -2.77 -4.23 -2.88
C TYR A 284 -2.37 -4.83 -1.54
N ALA A 285 -3.11 -5.86 -1.12
CA ALA A 285 -2.77 -6.72 0.01
C ALA A 285 -3.46 -8.09 -0.11
N ASP A 286 -2.84 -9.12 0.48
CA ASP A 286 -3.55 -10.37 0.79
C ASP A 286 -4.32 -10.20 2.10
N ILE A 287 -5.60 -10.54 2.09
CA ILE A 287 -6.53 -10.35 3.22
C ILE A 287 -6.79 -11.65 4.00
N SER A 288 -5.93 -12.67 3.85
CA SER A 288 -5.95 -13.88 4.68
C SER A 288 -5.75 -13.56 6.16
N SER A 289 -6.37 -14.35 7.03
CA SER A 289 -6.15 -14.33 8.48
C SER A 289 -4.93 -15.17 8.92
N ASN A 290 -4.10 -15.59 7.97
CA ASN A 290 -2.88 -16.37 8.20
C ASN A 290 -1.65 -15.53 7.81
N ASP A 291 -0.90 -15.05 8.82
CA ASP A 291 0.32 -14.24 8.65
C ASP A 291 1.31 -14.86 7.64
N ALA A 292 1.40 -16.20 7.61
CA ALA A 292 2.30 -16.90 6.70
C ALA A 292 1.82 -16.87 5.24
N GLU A 293 0.51 -16.85 4.99
CA GLU A 293 -0.03 -16.67 3.64
C GLU A 293 0.22 -15.24 3.16
N VAL A 294 -0.06 -14.24 4.01
CA VAL A 294 0.17 -12.82 3.70
C VAL A 294 1.65 -12.53 3.42
N TYR A 295 2.57 -13.05 4.25
CA TYR A 295 4.01 -12.93 4.04
C TYR A 295 4.47 -13.60 2.73
N ASN A 296 4.02 -14.82 2.45
CA ASN A 296 4.37 -15.52 1.21
C ASN A 296 3.81 -14.83 -0.03
N PHE A 297 2.59 -14.29 0.05
CA PHE A 297 2.00 -13.49 -1.01
C PHE A 297 2.80 -12.20 -1.26
N MET A 298 3.16 -11.45 -0.21
CA MET A 298 4.00 -10.25 -0.37
C MET A 298 5.33 -10.62 -1.04
N ASN A 299 6.03 -11.63 -0.53
CA ASN A 299 7.32 -12.05 -1.06
C ASN A 299 7.24 -12.45 -2.55
N ALA A 300 6.22 -13.20 -2.94
CA ALA A 300 6.01 -13.58 -4.34
C ALA A 300 5.63 -12.39 -5.23
N SER A 301 4.71 -11.54 -4.76
CA SER A 301 4.19 -10.41 -5.54
C SER A 301 5.22 -9.32 -5.78
N ILE A 302 6.05 -8.94 -4.78
CA ILE A 302 7.09 -7.91 -5.00
C ILE A 302 8.10 -8.33 -6.07
N HIS A 303 8.51 -9.61 -6.07
CA HIS A 303 9.43 -10.13 -7.10
C HIS A 303 8.77 -10.13 -8.49
N TYR A 304 7.50 -10.53 -8.59
CA TYR A 304 6.79 -10.56 -9.86
C TYR A 304 6.52 -9.18 -10.44
N LEU A 305 6.09 -8.22 -9.60
CA LEU A 305 5.86 -6.82 -10.01
C LEU A 305 7.16 -6.12 -10.40
N ASP A 306 8.30 -6.53 -9.83
CA ASP A 306 9.63 -6.08 -10.25
C ASP A 306 9.97 -6.60 -11.67
N GLU A 307 9.62 -7.85 -12.01
CA GLU A 307 9.88 -8.46 -13.32
C GLU A 307 8.95 -8.01 -14.47
N LEU A 308 7.70 -7.60 -14.18
CA LEU A 308 6.74 -7.18 -15.22
C LEU A 308 7.09 -5.81 -15.81
N GLU A 309 7.50 -5.75 -17.09
CA GLU A 309 7.86 -4.49 -17.78
C GLU A 309 6.70 -3.49 -17.88
N TRP A 310 5.47 -3.97 -18.03
CA TRP A 310 4.26 -3.14 -18.09
C TRP A 310 3.73 -2.72 -16.70
N VAL A 311 4.33 -3.17 -15.60
CA VAL A 311 4.08 -2.60 -14.26
C VAL A 311 5.15 -1.56 -13.97
N GLU A 312 4.76 -0.29 -13.97
CA GLU A 312 5.67 0.81 -13.66
C GLU A 312 5.89 1.01 -12.17
N ARG A 313 4.84 0.85 -11.34
CA ARG A 313 4.88 1.08 -9.90
C ARG A 313 3.90 0.21 -9.12
N TYR A 314 4.18 -0.02 -7.84
CA TYR A 314 3.29 -0.70 -6.91
C TYR A 314 3.47 -0.20 -5.47
N ALA A 315 2.39 -0.18 -4.69
CA ALA A 315 2.40 0.17 -3.27
C ALA A 315 1.55 -0.83 -2.46
N TRP A 316 2.16 -1.49 -1.48
CA TRP A 316 1.44 -2.37 -0.56
C TRP A 316 0.58 -1.54 0.39
N PHE A 317 -0.70 -1.89 0.50
CA PHE A 317 -1.57 -1.27 1.49
C PHE A 317 -1.38 -1.97 2.84
N GLY A 318 -0.65 -1.32 3.75
CA GLY A 318 -0.32 -1.94 5.03
C GLY A 318 0.53 -1.09 5.99
N PHE A 319 0.93 0.14 5.64
CA PHE A 319 1.88 0.90 6.46
C PHE A 319 1.19 1.60 7.66
N PHE A 320 0.63 0.79 8.55
CA PHE A 320 -0.06 1.21 9.76
C PHE A 320 0.19 0.19 10.89
N ARG A 321 -0.10 0.60 12.13
CA ARG A 321 0.02 -0.24 13.35
C ARG A 321 -1.13 -1.23 13.44
N PRO A 322 -1.04 -2.32 14.23
CA PRO A 322 -2.04 -3.39 14.20
C PRO A 322 -3.45 -2.90 14.49
N GLU A 323 -4.41 -3.30 13.66
CA GLU A 323 -5.86 -3.11 13.85
C GLU A 323 -6.53 -4.51 13.94
N PRO A 324 -7.72 -4.64 14.57
CA PRO A 324 -8.36 -5.94 14.77
C PRO A 324 -8.63 -6.69 13.45
N ASP A 325 -8.38 -8.00 13.45
CA ASP A 325 -8.58 -8.92 12.31
C ASP A 325 -7.80 -8.54 11.02
N VAL A 326 -6.78 -7.68 11.12
CA VAL A 326 -5.89 -7.30 10.01
C VAL A 326 -4.51 -7.93 10.17
N HIS A 327 -4.04 -8.62 9.13
CA HIS A 327 -2.79 -9.38 9.11
C HIS A 327 -1.76 -8.85 8.08
N TYR A 328 -2.14 -7.86 7.27
CA TYR A 328 -1.30 -7.23 6.23
C TYR A 328 -0.66 -5.90 6.67
N ASN A 329 -0.73 -5.57 7.97
CA ASN A 329 -0.03 -4.41 8.53
C ASN A 329 1.49 -4.64 8.56
N MET A 330 2.25 -3.59 8.31
CA MET A 330 3.73 -3.60 8.24
C MET A 330 4.39 -3.09 9.52
N LEU A 331 3.62 -2.50 10.44
CA LEU A 331 4.13 -1.94 11.69
C LEU A 331 3.67 -2.75 12.92
N ARG A 332 4.55 -2.82 13.92
CA ARG A 332 4.26 -3.24 15.29
C ARG A 332 3.49 -2.13 16.05
N ALA A 333 2.97 -2.47 17.22
CA ALA A 333 2.22 -1.52 18.06
C ALA A 333 3.08 -0.33 18.56
N ASP A 334 4.40 -0.52 18.68
CA ASP A 334 5.38 0.52 19.01
C ASP A 334 5.68 1.47 17.84
N GLY A 335 5.37 1.08 16.60
CA GLY A 335 5.66 1.81 15.36
C GLY A 335 6.91 1.31 14.62
N GLY A 336 7.63 0.33 15.17
CA GLY A 336 8.70 -0.37 14.48
C GLY A 336 8.16 -1.25 13.35
N LEU A 337 9.02 -1.68 12.43
CA LEU A 337 8.63 -2.63 11.39
C LEU A 337 8.35 -4.00 12.04
N ASN A 338 7.46 -4.79 11.41
CA ASN A 338 7.36 -6.23 11.64
C ASN A 338 8.01 -6.98 10.46
N ALA A 339 8.05 -8.31 10.49
CA ALA A 339 8.66 -9.11 9.42
C ALA A 339 8.10 -8.81 8.00
N LEU A 340 6.82 -8.44 7.89
CA LEU A 340 6.19 -8.03 6.64
C LEU A 340 6.69 -6.64 6.19
N GLY A 341 6.80 -5.69 7.13
CA GLY A 341 7.39 -4.38 6.90
C GLY A 341 8.87 -4.45 6.51
N GLU A 342 9.67 -5.27 7.19
CA GLU A 342 11.10 -5.44 6.89
C GLU A 342 11.32 -6.04 5.50
N LEU A 343 10.49 -7.03 5.12
CA LEU A 343 10.44 -7.58 3.75
C LEU A 343 10.08 -6.51 2.70
N TYR A 344 9.05 -5.70 2.94
CA TYR A 344 8.59 -4.71 1.97
C TYR A 344 9.54 -3.52 1.84
N ILE A 345 9.95 -2.94 2.97
CA ILE A 345 10.87 -1.80 3.02
C ILE A 345 12.27 -2.23 2.57
N GLY A 346 12.68 -3.48 2.81
CA GLY A 346 14.04 -3.96 2.53
C GLY A 346 15.08 -3.46 3.54
N ALA A 347 14.65 -3.10 4.75
CA ALA A 347 15.47 -2.62 5.85
C ALA A 347 14.91 -3.08 7.20
N GLU A 348 15.77 -3.23 8.20
CA GLU A 348 15.41 -3.50 9.60
C GLU A 348 14.67 -2.31 10.25
N THR A 349 14.11 -2.51 11.43
CA THR A 349 13.41 -1.44 12.19
C THR A 349 14.34 -0.26 12.59
N VAL A 350 13.86 0.98 12.44
CA VAL A 350 14.42 2.18 13.09
C VAL A 350 13.42 2.75 14.10
N HIS A 351 13.81 2.77 15.38
CA HIS A 351 13.00 3.33 16.45
C HIS A 351 13.05 4.86 16.47
N THR A 352 11.90 5.49 16.26
CA THR A 352 11.70 6.95 16.24
C THR A 352 11.43 7.54 17.63
N HIS A 353 11.18 6.69 18.62
CA HIS A 353 10.97 7.04 20.01
C HIS A 353 11.81 6.13 20.91
N VAL A 354 12.10 6.57 22.14
CA VAL A 354 12.70 5.69 23.16
C VAL A 354 11.69 4.59 23.50
N ILE A 355 12.13 3.32 23.44
CA ILE A 355 11.27 2.19 23.79
C ILE A 355 11.14 2.11 25.32
N ASP A 356 10.05 2.64 25.86
CA ASP A 356 9.63 2.38 27.23
C ASP A 356 9.09 0.94 27.34
N PRO A 357 9.62 0.10 28.25
CA PRO A 357 9.20 -1.29 28.37
C PRO A 357 7.76 -1.41 28.90
N PHE A 358 6.88 -2.01 28.10
CA PHE A 358 5.48 -2.28 28.46
C PHE A 358 5.18 -3.78 28.61
N ALA A 359 4.07 -4.10 29.27
CA ALA A 359 3.64 -5.48 29.46
C ALA A 359 3.30 -6.14 28.11
N GLY A 360 4.16 -7.05 27.66
CA GLY A 360 4.06 -7.69 26.34
C GLY A 360 5.23 -7.40 25.40
N TYR A 361 6.16 -6.50 25.78
CA TYR A 361 7.39 -6.25 25.03
C TYR A 361 8.17 -7.56 24.79
N LYS A 362 8.40 -7.89 23.52
CA LYS A 362 9.25 -8.98 23.06
C LYS A 362 10.21 -8.43 22.03
N THR A 363 11.50 -8.63 22.27
CA THR A 363 12.54 -8.41 21.27
C THR A 363 12.39 -9.46 20.17
N PHE A 364 12.16 -9.04 18.93
CA PHE A 364 12.52 -9.91 17.80
C PHE A 364 14.05 -10.01 17.80
N ASP A 365 14.58 -11.23 17.72
CA ASP A 365 16.00 -11.68 17.68
C ASP A 365 17.08 -11.07 18.63
N GLY A 366 16.79 -9.98 19.35
CA GLY A 366 17.75 -9.21 20.13
C GLY A 366 18.11 -7.84 19.53
N ALA A 367 17.56 -7.46 18.37
CA ALA A 367 17.76 -6.14 17.77
C ALA A 367 17.32 -4.97 18.68
N ASP A 368 16.23 -5.16 19.45
CA ASP A 368 15.65 -4.12 20.32
C ASP A 368 16.09 -4.31 21.79
N TYR A 369 16.33 -3.22 22.54
CA TYR A 369 16.43 -3.25 24.01
C TYR A 369 15.71 -2.08 24.67
N ALA A 370 15.18 -2.31 25.88
CA ALA A 370 14.46 -1.29 26.64
C ALA A 370 15.36 -0.09 26.94
N GLY A 371 14.86 1.13 26.66
CA GLY A 371 15.67 2.34 26.75
C GLY A 371 16.65 2.53 25.58
N GLN A 372 16.45 1.87 24.43
CA GLN A 372 17.21 2.19 23.22
C GLN A 372 17.12 3.68 22.88
N PRO A 373 18.25 4.35 22.59
CA PRO A 373 18.23 5.71 22.09
C PRO A 373 17.61 5.74 20.69
N ILE A 374 16.99 6.85 20.33
CA ILE A 374 16.49 7.09 18.96
C ILE A 374 17.64 6.89 17.99
N ILE A 375 17.56 5.88 17.11
CA ILE A 375 18.62 5.59 16.14
C ILE A 375 18.45 6.54 14.96
N THR A 376 19.03 7.73 15.08
CA THR A 376 19.06 8.73 14.01
C THR A 376 20.12 8.39 12.96
N THR A 377 20.01 7.25 12.28
CA THR A 377 20.78 6.95 11.05
C THR A 377 20.18 7.69 9.86
N PHE A 378 20.16 9.02 9.99
CA PHE A 378 19.93 10.01 8.94
C PHE A 378 21.29 10.42 8.35
N PRO A 379 21.69 9.92 7.17
CA PRO A 379 22.72 10.57 6.36
C PRO A 379 22.06 11.43 5.28
N ALA A 380 21.31 12.45 5.69
CA ALA A 380 20.85 13.50 4.78
C ALA A 380 21.40 14.87 5.23
N LEU A 381 22.19 15.47 4.34
CA LEU A 381 22.59 16.89 4.28
C LEU A 381 23.58 17.42 5.34
N TYR A 382 24.84 17.54 4.90
CA TYR A 382 25.45 18.88 4.80
C TYR A 382 26.17 19.02 3.45
N GLY A 383 25.44 19.51 2.44
CA GLY A 383 25.97 19.87 1.13
C GLY A 383 25.91 21.38 0.89
N ALA A 384 27.07 21.98 0.60
CA ALA A 384 27.23 23.30 -0.02
C ALA A 384 26.66 24.56 0.68
N ALA A 385 27.47 25.17 1.55
CA ALA A 385 27.49 26.64 1.73
C ALA A 385 28.87 27.14 2.21
N HIS A 386 29.93 26.95 1.41
CA HIS A 386 31.23 27.61 1.67
C HIS A 386 31.19 29.09 1.24
N CYS A 387 30.47 29.92 2.01
CA CYS A 387 30.64 31.36 1.92
C CYS A 387 31.91 31.76 2.68
N ARG A 388 32.94 32.23 1.97
CA ARG A 388 34.19 32.68 2.60
C ARG A 388 33.93 33.93 3.46
N ARG A 389 34.17 33.82 4.77
CA ARG A 389 34.60 34.97 5.58
C ARG A 389 35.64 34.53 6.62
N ALA A 390 36.90 34.73 6.27
CA ALA A 390 38.00 34.67 7.22
C ALA A 390 38.20 36.05 7.86
N VAL A 391 38.03 36.15 9.18
CA VAL A 391 38.69 37.14 10.04
C VAL A 391 39.00 36.47 11.39
N PHE A 392 40.24 36.64 11.83
CA PHE A 392 40.88 36.31 13.13
C PHE A 392 39.97 36.41 14.38
N GLY A 393 40.25 35.76 15.52
CA GLY A 393 41.40 34.94 15.96
C GLY A 393 41.44 34.85 17.51
N GLN A 394 42.48 34.21 18.09
CA GLN A 394 42.64 33.86 19.53
C GLN A 394 41.72 32.71 20.03
N GLY A 395 42.19 31.74 20.81
CA GLY A 395 43.56 31.41 21.20
C GLY A 395 43.57 30.09 21.98
N GLY A 396 44.47 29.17 21.66
CA GLY A 396 44.57 27.89 22.37
C GLY A 396 45.35 28.03 23.68
N LEU A 397 45.00 27.22 24.69
CA LEU A 397 45.90 26.90 25.80
C LEU A 397 45.49 25.58 26.46
N THR A 398 46.43 24.64 26.46
CA THR A 398 46.41 23.40 27.25
C THR A 398 46.98 23.66 28.65
N LEU A 399 46.48 22.95 29.66
CA LEU A 399 47.17 22.43 30.88
C LEU A 399 46.06 21.72 31.70
N LEU A 400 46.09 20.44 32.07
CA LEU A 400 47.12 19.65 32.75
C LEU A 400 47.42 20.17 34.17
N ALA A 401 46.60 19.73 35.13
CA ALA A 401 46.75 20.04 36.54
C ALA A 401 47.57 18.97 37.27
N VAL A 402 48.70 19.35 37.84
CA VAL A 402 49.47 18.54 38.80
C VAL A 402 49.37 19.21 40.17
N LEU A 403 48.97 18.44 41.18
CA LEU A 403 48.89 18.91 42.56
C LEU A 403 50.28 19.08 43.17
N VAL A 404 50.54 20.26 43.73
CA VAL A 404 51.80 20.62 44.38
C VAL A 404 51.72 20.34 45.88
N THR A 405 52.71 19.65 46.42
CA THR A 405 53.10 19.69 47.84
C THR A 405 54.52 20.25 47.93
N ILE A 406 54.71 21.29 48.75
CA ILE A 406 56.03 21.89 49.03
C ILE A 406 56.34 21.81 50.52
N LEU A 407 57.45 21.14 50.82
CA LEU A 407 58.43 21.33 51.90
C LEU A 407 59.65 20.49 51.43
N SER A 408 60.89 20.96 51.37
CA SER A 408 61.48 22.25 51.71
C SER A 408 62.89 22.30 51.10
N GLY A 409 63.43 23.47 50.74
CA GLY A 409 64.89 23.61 50.57
C GLY A 409 65.37 24.46 49.39
N SER A 410 65.77 25.68 49.74
CA SER A 410 67.08 26.24 49.36
C SER A 410 67.36 26.76 47.94
N LEU A 411 67.50 28.10 47.91
CA LEU A 411 68.39 28.93 47.10
C LEU A 411 68.04 29.26 45.63
N ALA A 412 67.82 30.57 45.45
CA ALA A 412 68.42 31.49 44.45
C ALA A 412 68.55 31.03 42.98
N GLY A 413 68.07 31.79 41.98
CA GLY A 413 67.44 33.11 42.01
C GLY A 413 67.70 33.89 40.72
N VAL A 414 67.19 35.13 40.66
CA VAL A 414 67.52 36.17 39.65
C VAL A 414 66.90 36.00 38.25
N PHE A 415 66.12 37.04 37.88
CA PHE A 415 65.88 37.66 36.56
C PHE A 415 66.50 37.00 35.30
N GLY A 416 65.83 36.93 34.15
CA GLY A 416 64.53 37.50 33.74
C GLY A 416 64.58 38.09 32.32
N MET A 417 63.41 38.35 31.74
CA MET A 417 63.15 39.18 30.52
C MET A 417 63.66 38.70 29.14
N LEU A 418 62.70 38.69 28.19
CA LEU A 418 62.83 38.84 26.73
C LEU A 418 63.52 37.65 26.00
N TRP A 419 62.94 37.06 24.96
CA TRP A 419 61.95 37.54 23.98
C TRP A 419 60.89 36.48 23.66
#